data_AF-A0A924UW93-F1
#
_entry.id   AF-A0A924UW93-F1
#
_cell.length_a   1.000
_cell.length_b   1.000
_cell.length_c   1.000
_cell.angle_alpha   90.00
_cell.angle_beta   90.00
_cell.angle_gamma   90.00
#
_symmetry.space_group_name_H-M   'P 1'
#
loop_
_entity.id
_entity.type
_entity.pdbx_description
1 polymer ?
#
loop_
_entity_poly.entity_id
_entity_poly.type
_entity_poly.pdbx_seq_one_letter_code
_entity_poly.pdbx_strand_id
1 'polypeptide(L)'
;LGLRKFEASLFKELVMLMMQTHVDYTIFFRELSSIPEDITPLLKSFYKESPYDEQILKSWSQWLDKWKLLIHNSNSEDKNATTSESRENLSEHMKRVNPKYILREWFLVPAYQQAASGDYALIGELQEVMTNPYADLSYEMEEKYYKKKPSHFFEVAGMSHVSCSS
;
A
#
# COMPACT_ATOMS: atom_id res chain seq x y z
N LEU A 1 -7.82 -0.23 7.47
CA LEU A 1 -7.27 0.20 8.77
C LEU A 1 -7.38 -0.85 9.88
N GLY A 2 -8.09 -1.98 9.69
CA GLY A 2 -8.16 -3.02 10.72
C GLY A 2 -8.97 -2.63 11.97
N LEU A 3 -9.77 -1.56 11.88
CA LEU A 3 -10.66 -1.10 12.95
C LEU A 3 -12.05 -1.71 12.77
N ARG A 4 -12.68 -2.12 13.88
CA ARG A 4 -14.07 -2.65 13.88
C ARG A 4 -15.10 -1.57 13.53
N LYS A 5 -14.81 -0.33 13.91
CA LYS A 5 -15.64 0.85 13.64
C LYS A 5 -14.84 1.88 12.86
N PHE A 6 -15.53 2.62 12.00
CA PHE A 6 -14.91 3.69 11.23
C PHE A 6 -14.62 4.90 12.12
N GLU A 7 -13.35 5.30 12.19
CA GLU A 7 -12.88 6.45 12.95
C GLU A 7 -12.59 7.63 12.01
N ALA A 8 -13.59 8.50 11.83
CA ALA A 8 -13.56 9.56 10.81
C ALA A 8 -12.41 10.58 11.02
N SER A 9 -12.10 10.92 12.26
CA SER A 9 -11.01 11.86 12.60
C SER A 9 -9.64 11.27 12.23
N LEU A 10 -9.39 10.01 12.59
CA LEU A 10 -8.17 9.29 12.27
C LEU A 10 -7.98 9.15 10.76
N PHE A 11 -9.05 8.82 10.04
CA PHE A 11 -9.01 8.69 8.59
C PHE A 11 -8.76 10.03 7.90
N LYS A 12 -9.37 11.11 8.37
CA LYS A 12 -9.12 12.46 7.83
C LYS A 12 -7.66 12.88 8.04
N GLU A 13 -7.11 12.64 9.23
CA GLU A 13 -5.70 12.90 9.54
C GLU A 13 -4.77 12.11 8.61
N LEU A 14 -5.05 10.82 8.41
CA LEU A 14 -4.31 9.98 7.47
C LEU A 14 -4.30 10.58 6.06
N VAL A 15 -5.47 10.90 5.51
CA VAL A 15 -5.58 11.41 4.13
C VAL A 15 -4.79 12.71 3.96
N MET A 16 -4.85 13.62 4.95
CA MET A 16 -4.08 14.87 4.92
C MET A 16 -2.57 14.60 4.89
N LEU A 17 -2.09 13.68 5.73
CA LEU A 17 -0.67 13.29 5.76
C LEU A 17 -0.24 12.64 4.44
N MET A 18 -1.04 11.72 3.89
CA MET A 18 -0.79 11.07 2.60
C MET A 18 -0.68 12.08 1.44
N MET A 19 -1.52 13.12 1.45
CA MET A 19 -1.47 14.19 0.46
C MET A 19 -0.21 15.06 0.59
N GLN A 20 0.19 15.39 1.82
CA GLN A 20 1.37 16.23 2.08
C GLN A 20 2.68 15.55 1.71
N THR A 21 2.79 14.24 1.95
CA THR A 21 4.03 13.49 1.68
C THR A 21 4.04 12.80 0.32
N HIS A 22 2.94 12.82 -0.44
CA HIS A 22 2.75 12.07 -1.68
C HIS A 22 3.14 10.61 -1.50
N VAL A 23 2.22 9.80 -1.00
CA VAL A 23 2.46 8.36 -0.79
C VAL A 23 1.78 7.51 -1.84
N ASP A 24 2.39 6.37 -2.15
CA ASP A 24 1.75 5.29 -2.89
C ASP A 24 0.71 4.62 -2.00
N TYR A 25 -0.56 4.71 -2.40
CA TYR A 25 -1.69 4.21 -1.61
C TYR A 25 -1.58 2.69 -1.35
N THR A 26 -1.35 1.89 -2.39
CA THR A 26 -1.32 0.43 -2.29
C THR A 26 -0.17 -0.03 -1.39
N ILE A 27 1.04 0.48 -1.63
CA ILE A 27 2.22 0.11 -0.82
C ILE A 27 2.01 0.58 0.62
N PHE A 28 1.47 1.78 0.85
CA PHE A 28 1.22 2.29 2.20
C PHE A 28 0.32 1.35 3.00
N PHE A 29 -0.86 1.00 2.47
CA PHE A 29 -1.78 0.12 3.19
C PHE A 29 -1.26 -1.31 3.31
N ARG A 30 -0.45 -1.79 2.34
CA ARG A 30 0.20 -3.09 2.44
C ARG A 30 1.25 -3.11 3.57
N GLU A 31 2.14 -2.12 3.63
CA GLU A 31 3.14 -2.02 4.70
C GLU A 31 2.48 -1.78 6.08
N LEU A 32 1.40 -0.99 6.14
CA LEU A 32 0.62 -0.80 7.37
C LEU A 32 -0.01 -2.12 7.87
N SER A 33 -0.31 -3.05 6.96
CA SER A 33 -0.87 -4.36 7.32
C SER A 33 0.10 -5.24 8.12
N SER A 34 1.40 -4.95 8.07
CA SER A 34 2.39 -5.59 8.94
C SER A 34 2.39 -5.04 10.38
N ILE A 35 1.51 -4.08 10.67
CA ILE A 35 1.35 -3.41 11.97
C ILE A 35 2.73 -2.92 12.47
N PRO A 36 3.36 -1.97 11.77
CA PRO A 36 4.73 -1.58 12.08
C PRO A 36 4.83 -0.89 13.45
N GLU A 37 5.97 -1.08 14.12
CA GLU A 37 6.24 -0.43 15.43
C GLU A 37 6.41 1.08 15.29
N ASP A 38 7.08 1.50 14.22
CA ASP A 38 7.35 2.88 13.89
C ASP A 38 7.04 3.17 12.41
N ILE A 39 7.29 4.40 11.97
CA ILE A 39 6.95 4.85 10.62
C ILE A 39 7.92 4.33 9.54
N THR A 40 9.06 3.75 9.91
CA THR A 40 10.15 3.39 8.99
C THR A 40 9.70 2.48 7.86
N PRO A 41 8.93 1.39 8.12
CA PRO A 41 8.44 0.53 7.03
C PRO A 41 7.51 1.28 6.06
N LEU A 42 6.75 2.26 6.56
CA LEU A 42 5.83 3.06 5.75
C LEU A 42 6.56 3.99 4.80
N LEU A 43 7.80 4.41 5.10
CA LEU A 43 8.60 5.28 4.23
C LEU A 43 8.83 4.66 2.84
N LYS A 44 8.76 3.34 2.72
CA LYS A 44 8.82 2.64 1.43
C LYS A 44 7.76 3.15 0.44
N SER A 45 6.58 3.54 0.93
CA SER A 45 5.51 4.04 0.08
C SER A 45 5.67 5.52 -0.30
N PHE A 46 6.58 6.28 0.30
CA PHE A 46 6.63 7.71 0.11
C PHE A 46 7.42 8.05 -1.17
N TYR A 47 6.95 9.00 -1.99
CA TYR A 47 7.58 9.31 -3.27
C TYR A 47 8.80 10.24 -3.18
N LYS A 48 8.90 11.06 -2.13
CA LYS A 48 10.06 11.93 -1.95
C LYS A 48 11.24 11.15 -1.37
N GLU A 49 12.44 11.42 -1.88
CA GLU A 49 13.66 10.99 -1.20
C GLU A 49 14.06 12.08 -0.20
N SER A 50 14.54 11.64 0.96
CA SER A 50 14.94 12.44 2.14
C SER A 50 15.64 13.79 1.81
N PRO A 51 15.47 14.85 2.63
CA PRO A 51 14.84 14.85 3.95
C PRO A 51 13.37 15.29 3.93
N TYR A 52 12.59 14.58 4.74
CA TYR A 52 11.27 15.04 5.17
C TYR A 52 11.43 16.04 6.31
N ASP A 53 10.51 17.01 6.38
CA ASP A 53 10.39 17.92 7.53
C ASP A 53 10.22 17.09 8.82
N GLU A 54 11.02 17.38 9.86
CA GLU A 54 10.90 16.70 11.15
C GLU A 54 9.49 16.79 11.72
N GLN A 55 8.79 17.90 11.46
CA GLN A 55 7.41 18.10 11.89
C GLN A 55 6.44 17.15 11.17
N ILE A 56 6.67 16.85 9.88
CA ILE A 56 5.81 15.92 9.15
C ILE A 56 6.04 14.47 9.63
N LEU A 57 7.30 14.09 9.87
CA LEU A 57 7.63 12.77 10.42
C LEU A 57 7.04 12.59 11.82
N LYS A 58 7.13 13.61 12.66
CA LYS A 58 6.49 13.61 13.98
C LYS A 58 4.97 13.44 13.89
N SER A 59 4.33 14.10 12.94
CA SER A 59 2.88 13.98 12.71
C SER A 59 2.50 12.55 12.28
N TRP A 60 3.32 11.92 11.42
CA TRP A 60 3.15 10.51 11.06
C TRP A 60 3.29 9.55 12.24
N SER A 61 4.31 9.74 13.09
CA SER A 61 4.50 8.91 14.28
C SER A 61 3.33 9.05 15.24
N GLN A 62 2.87 10.27 15.48
CA GLN A 62 1.69 10.54 16.32
C GLN A 62 0.42 9.90 15.76
N TRP A 63 0.21 9.95 14.44
CA TRP A 63 -0.90 9.28 13.80
C TRP A 63 -0.82 7.76 13.97
N LEU A 64 0.36 7.17 13.77
CA LEU A 64 0.58 5.73 13.92
C LEU A 64 0.30 5.27 15.36
N ASP A 65 0.73 6.04 16.36
CA ASP A 65 0.46 5.74 17.76
C ASP A 65 -1.03 5.81 18.10
N LYS A 66 -1.75 6.83 17.59
CA LYS A 66 -3.22 6.90 17.73
C LYS A 66 -3.92 5.70 17.10
N TRP A 67 -3.50 5.31 15.89
CA TRP A 67 -4.04 4.13 15.21
C TRP A 67 -3.78 2.84 16.00
N LYS A 68 -2.55 2.64 16.52
CA LYS A 68 -2.18 1.49 17.36
C LYS A 68 -3.03 1.41 18.63
N LEU A 69 -3.30 2.54 19.29
CA LEU A 69 -4.19 2.59 20.45
C LEU A 69 -5.63 2.19 20.09
N LEU A 70 -6.13 2.62 18.94
CA LEU A 70 -7.48 2.30 18.49
C LEU A 70 -7.64 0.83 18.11
N ILE A 71 -6.66 0.21 17.45
CA ILE A 71 -6.72 -1.24 17.15
C ILE A 71 -6.66 -2.07 18.43
N HIS A 72 -5.87 -1.65 19.43
CA HIS A 72 -5.81 -2.32 20.73
C HIS A 72 -7.14 -2.22 21.48
N ASN A 73 -7.74 -1.03 21.54
CA ASN A 73 -8.99 -0.79 22.23
C ASN A 73 -10.21 -1.37 21.51
N SER A 74 -10.19 -1.42 20.17
CA SER A 74 -11.28 -2.02 19.40
C SER A 74 -11.32 -3.55 19.55
N ASN A 75 -10.17 -4.16 19.84
CA ASN A 75 -10.04 -5.62 19.97
C ASN A 75 -10.10 -6.12 21.43
N SER A 76 -10.05 -5.23 22.42
CA SER A 76 -10.02 -5.58 23.86
C SER A 76 -11.32 -6.15 24.44
N GLU A 77 -12.42 -6.18 23.66
CA GLU A 77 -13.61 -6.98 24.01
C GLU A 77 -13.31 -8.49 23.97
N ASP A 78 -12.27 -8.90 23.24
CA ASP A 78 -11.70 -10.25 23.33
C ASP A 78 -10.64 -10.26 24.45
N LYS A 79 -10.87 -11.05 25.50
CA LYS A 79 -9.99 -11.19 26.68
C LYS A 79 -8.53 -11.62 26.37
N ASN A 80 -8.22 -11.91 25.10
CA ASN A 80 -6.91 -12.30 24.58
C ASN A 80 -6.23 -11.19 23.73
N ALA A 81 -6.77 -9.97 23.68
CA ALA A 81 -6.34 -8.91 22.75
C ALA A 81 -4.89 -8.42 22.89
N THR A 82 -4.20 -8.75 23.99
CA THR A 82 -2.82 -8.33 24.29
C THR A 82 -1.75 -9.33 23.86
N THR A 83 -2.10 -10.42 23.16
CA THR A 83 -1.11 -11.42 22.73
C THR A 83 -0.51 -11.10 21.36
N SER A 84 0.72 -11.58 21.11
CA SER A 84 1.34 -11.56 19.78
C SER A 84 0.47 -12.24 18.70
N GLU A 85 -0.31 -13.25 19.10
CA GLU A 85 -1.27 -13.95 18.26
C GLU A 85 -2.42 -13.03 17.79
N SER A 86 -2.92 -12.14 18.64
CA SER A 86 -3.93 -11.12 18.27
C SER A 86 -3.41 -10.18 17.19
N ARG A 87 -2.14 -9.75 17.32
CA ARG A 87 -1.48 -8.91 16.32
C ARG A 87 -1.30 -9.64 15.00
N GLU A 88 -0.82 -10.88 15.03
CA GLU A 88 -0.61 -11.67 13.80
C GLU A 88 -1.94 -11.88 13.06
N ASN A 89 -3.00 -12.24 13.78
CA ASN A 89 -4.33 -12.41 13.21
C ASN A 89 -4.87 -11.12 12.58
N LEU A 90 -4.65 -9.96 13.22
CA LEU A 90 -5.02 -8.66 12.64
C LEU A 90 -4.21 -8.35 11.38
N SER A 91 -2.90 -8.63 11.41
CA SER A 91 -1.99 -8.45 10.28
C SER A 91 -2.47 -9.27 9.07
N GLU A 92 -2.75 -10.55 9.28
CA GLU A 92 -3.28 -11.44 8.26
C GLU A 92 -4.65 -10.99 7.73
N HIS A 93 -5.54 -10.52 8.60
CA HIS A 93 -6.82 -9.95 8.18
C HIS A 93 -6.62 -8.72 7.29
N MET A 94 -5.73 -7.80 7.68
CA MET A 94 -5.44 -6.60 6.89
C MET A 94 -4.80 -6.95 5.55
N LYS A 95 -3.86 -7.90 5.49
CA LYS A 95 -3.22 -8.35 4.24
C LYS A 95 -4.20 -8.96 3.24
N ARG A 96 -5.32 -9.54 3.70
CA ARG A 96 -6.38 -10.11 2.83
C ARG A 96 -7.27 -9.06 2.16
N VAL A 97 -7.31 -7.84 2.71
CA VAL A 97 -8.13 -6.74 2.16
C VAL A 97 -7.28 -5.64 1.53
N ASN A 98 -5.99 -5.57 1.89
CA ASN A 98 -5.03 -4.63 1.32
C ASN A 98 -4.13 -5.37 0.30
N PRO A 99 -4.40 -5.26 -1.01
CA PRO A 99 -3.63 -5.96 -2.01
C PRO A 99 -2.17 -5.47 -2.01
N LYS A 100 -1.25 -6.38 -2.30
CA LYS A 100 0.17 -6.07 -2.54
C LYS A 100 0.36 -5.55 -3.97
N TYR A 101 -0.41 -6.10 -4.91
CA TYR A 101 -0.32 -5.77 -6.34
C TYR A 101 -1.62 -5.18 -6.86
N ILE A 102 -1.49 -4.16 -7.71
CA ILE A 102 -2.57 -3.58 -8.48
C ILE A 102 -2.12 -3.43 -9.93
N LEU A 103 -3.10 -3.39 -10.83
CA LEU A 103 -2.85 -3.19 -12.24
C LEU A 103 -2.52 -1.72 -12.50
N ARG A 104 -1.24 -1.38 -12.48
CA ARG A 104 -0.76 0.00 -12.69
C ARG A 104 -0.60 0.27 -14.18
N GLU A 105 -1.00 1.45 -14.62
CA GLU A 105 -0.95 1.84 -16.03
C GLU A 105 0.44 1.68 -16.65
N TRP A 106 1.48 2.04 -15.92
CA TRP A 106 2.87 1.94 -16.38
C TRP A 106 3.40 0.49 -16.46
N PHE A 107 2.67 -0.49 -15.91
CA PHE A 107 2.87 -1.91 -16.23
C PHE A 107 2.04 -2.36 -17.44
N LEU A 108 0.82 -1.83 -17.58
CA LEU A 108 -0.10 -2.17 -18.66
C LEU A 108 0.38 -1.72 -20.04
N VAL A 109 0.82 -0.47 -20.16
CA VAL A 109 1.19 0.12 -21.45
C VAL A 109 2.27 -0.69 -22.16
N PRO A 110 3.41 -1.03 -21.54
CA PRO A 110 4.41 -1.90 -22.17
C PRO A 110 3.85 -3.29 -22.53
N ALA A 111 2.97 -3.84 -21.70
CA ALA A 111 2.42 -5.18 -21.93
C ALA A 111 1.51 -5.24 -23.16
N TYR A 112 0.63 -4.25 -23.35
CA TYR A 112 -0.22 -4.21 -24.56
C TYR A 112 0.55 -3.80 -25.82
N GLN A 113 1.59 -2.96 -25.71
CA GLN A 113 2.50 -2.66 -26.82
C GLN A 113 3.25 -3.90 -27.29
N GLN A 114 3.75 -4.72 -26.35
CA GLN A 114 4.39 -5.99 -26.67
C GLN A 114 3.39 -6.96 -27.31
N ALA A 115 2.19 -7.10 -26.72
CA ALA A 115 1.14 -7.95 -27.26
C ALA A 115 0.71 -7.56 -28.69
N ALA A 116 0.72 -6.27 -29.02
CA ALA A 116 0.43 -5.81 -30.38
C ALA A 116 1.45 -6.30 -31.43
N SER A 117 2.68 -6.63 -31.00
CA SER A 117 3.69 -7.28 -31.85
C SER A 117 3.60 -8.81 -31.88
N GLY A 118 2.59 -9.39 -31.21
CA GLY A 118 2.34 -10.83 -31.14
C GLY A 118 3.03 -11.54 -29.98
N ASP A 119 3.75 -10.82 -29.12
CA ASP A 119 4.41 -11.36 -27.93
C ASP A 119 3.59 -11.05 -26.66
N TYR A 120 3.04 -12.10 -26.04
CA TYR A 120 2.13 -12.01 -24.90
C TYR A 120 2.80 -12.28 -23.55
N ALA A 121 4.14 -12.37 -23.50
CA ALA A 121 4.86 -12.73 -22.28
C ALA A 121 4.50 -11.81 -21.10
N LEU A 122 4.55 -10.48 -21.26
CA LEU A 122 4.20 -9.55 -20.18
C LEU A 122 2.72 -9.61 -19.78
N ILE A 123 1.82 -9.95 -20.71
CA ILE A 123 0.40 -10.15 -20.38
C ILE A 123 0.22 -11.38 -19.50
N GLY A 124 0.91 -12.48 -19.81
CA GLY A 124 0.92 -13.69 -18.99
C GLY A 124 1.44 -13.43 -17.58
N GLU A 125 2.54 -12.68 -17.44
CA GLU A 125 3.08 -12.30 -16.13
C GLU A 125 2.11 -11.43 -15.34
N LEU A 126 1.50 -10.42 -15.97
CA LEU A 126 0.49 -9.59 -15.30
C LEU A 126 -0.74 -10.38 -14.87
N GLN A 127 -1.15 -11.36 -15.66
CA GLN A 127 -2.24 -12.26 -15.30
C GLN A 127 -1.88 -13.08 -14.06
N GLU A 128 -0.65 -13.60 -13.95
CA GLU A 128 -0.18 -14.33 -12.77
C GLU A 128 -0.24 -13.46 -11.51
N VAL A 129 0.29 -12.24 -11.59
CA VAL A 129 0.28 -11.27 -10.50
C VAL A 129 -1.15 -10.93 -10.07
N MET A 130 -2.04 -10.69 -11.04
CA MET A 130 -3.43 -10.29 -10.77
C MET A 130 -4.32 -11.46 -10.36
N THR A 131 -3.89 -12.70 -10.56
CA THR A 131 -4.57 -13.89 -10.02
C THR A 131 -4.37 -13.99 -8.51
N ASN A 132 -3.24 -13.51 -7.99
CA ASN A 132 -2.88 -13.58 -6.58
C ASN A 132 -2.47 -12.21 -6.00
N PRO A 133 -3.31 -11.16 -6.08
CA PRO A 133 -2.88 -9.78 -5.80
C PRO A 133 -2.61 -9.50 -4.31
N TYR A 134 -3.00 -10.40 -3.42
CA TYR A 134 -2.80 -10.31 -1.97
C TYR A 134 -1.67 -11.20 -1.44
N ALA A 135 -1.22 -12.17 -2.25
CA ALA A 135 -0.18 -13.11 -1.86
C ALA A 135 1.21 -12.46 -1.88
N ASP A 136 2.16 -13.08 -1.19
CA ASP A 136 3.57 -12.82 -1.45
C ASP A 136 3.98 -13.76 -2.61
N LEU A 137 4.55 -13.18 -3.67
CA LEU A 137 4.93 -13.89 -4.89
C LEU A 137 6.41 -14.27 -4.84
N SER A 138 6.94 -14.85 -5.92
CA SER A 138 8.38 -15.09 -6.03
C SER A 138 9.15 -13.79 -5.89
N TYR A 139 10.39 -13.87 -5.40
CA TYR A 139 11.26 -12.71 -5.20
C TYR A 139 11.37 -11.85 -6.49
N GLU A 140 11.48 -12.50 -7.65
CA GLU A 140 11.57 -11.84 -8.95
C GLU A 140 10.30 -11.05 -9.28
N MET A 141 9.13 -11.63 -9.00
CA MET A 141 7.84 -10.96 -9.20
C MET A 141 7.65 -9.80 -8.23
N GLU A 142 8.08 -9.94 -6.98
CA GLU A 142 8.03 -8.84 -6.01
C GLU A 142 8.93 -7.67 -6.42
N GLU A 143 10.17 -7.96 -6.80
CA GLU A 143 11.11 -6.94 -7.27
C GLU A 143 10.58 -6.19 -8.50
N LYS A 144 9.90 -6.91 -9.41
CA LYS A 144 9.33 -6.34 -10.62
C LYS A 144 8.06 -5.54 -10.37
N TYR A 145 7.12 -6.05 -9.58
CA TYR A 145 5.74 -5.55 -9.49
C TYR A 145 5.39 -4.84 -8.18
N TYR A 146 6.10 -5.12 -7.07
CA TYR A 146 5.89 -4.46 -5.78
C TYR A 146 6.77 -3.22 -5.60
N LYS A 147 6.70 -2.31 -6.58
CA LYS A 147 7.47 -1.07 -6.59
C LYS A 147 6.60 0.16 -6.86
N LYS A 148 7.05 1.30 -6.34
CA LYS A 148 6.46 2.62 -6.59
C LYS A 148 6.52 2.95 -8.08
N LYS A 149 5.62 3.82 -8.52
CA LYS A 149 5.69 4.39 -9.88
C LYS A 149 7.05 5.08 -10.07
N PRO A 150 7.85 4.70 -11.07
CA PRO A 150 9.11 5.39 -11.33
C PRO A 150 8.89 6.89 -11.62
N SER A 151 9.81 7.74 -11.15
CA SER A 151 9.73 9.20 -11.25
C SER A 151 9.51 9.70 -12.69
N HIS A 152 10.16 9.07 -13.66
CA HIS A 152 10.05 9.44 -15.08
C HIS A 152 8.64 9.24 -15.67
N PHE A 153 7.76 8.44 -15.06
CA PHE A 153 6.37 8.29 -15.52
C PHE A 153 5.41 9.34 -14.96
N PHE A 154 5.85 10.23 -14.06
CA PHE A 154 4.98 11.31 -13.54
C PHE A 154 4.70 12.37 -14.60
N GLU A 155 5.64 12.61 -15.52
CA GLU A 155 5.55 13.64 -16.55
C GLU A 155 4.99 13.12 -17.89
N VAL A 156 4.77 11.80 -18.02
CA VAL A 156 4.29 11.20 -19.27
C VAL A 156 2.75 11.20 -19.32
N ALA A 157 2.20 12.06 -20.18
CA ALA A 157 0.78 12.08 -20.49
C ALA A 157 0.32 10.71 -21.04
N GLY A 158 -0.78 10.18 -20.51
CA GLY A 158 -1.33 8.87 -20.90
C GLY A 158 -0.90 7.68 -20.04
N MET A 159 0.09 7.82 -19.14
CA MET A 159 0.48 6.78 -18.16
C MET A 159 0.22 7.18 -16.69
N SER A 160 -0.49 8.30 -16.49
CA SER A 160 -0.82 8.84 -15.17
C SER A 160 -2.25 8.57 -14.72
N HIS A 161 -3.19 8.33 -15.64
CA HIS A 161 -4.60 8.14 -15.33
C HIS A 161 -5.24 7.04 -16.19
N VAL A 162 -5.80 6.02 -15.54
CA VAL A 162 -6.84 5.17 -16.13
C VAL A 162 -8.17 5.92 -16.00
N SER A 163 -8.56 6.63 -17.06
CA SER A 163 -9.95 7.08 -17.22
C SER A 163 -10.73 5.96 -17.87
N CYS A 164 -11.40 5.13 -17.07
CA CYS A 164 -12.51 4.32 -17.58
C CYS A 164 -13.68 5.26 -17.82
N SER A 165 -13.64 5.98 -18.95
CA SER A 165 -14.85 6.54 -19.55
C SER A 165 -15.57 5.36 -20.22
N SER A 166 -16.68 4.93 -19.62
CA SER A 166 -17.71 4.10 -20.26
C SER A 166 -18.95 4.96 -20.45
#